data_AF-A0A6M1MQV3-F1
#
_entry.id   AF-A0A6M1MQV3-F1
#
_cell.length_a   1.000
_cell.length_b   1.000
_cell.length_c   1.000
_cell.angle_alpha   90.00
_cell.angle_beta   90.00
_cell.angle_gamma   90.00
#
_symmetry.space_group_name_H-M   'P 1'
#
loop_
_entity.id
_entity.type
_entity.pdbx_description
1 polymer ?
#
loop_
_entity_poly.entity_id
_entity_poly.type
_entity_poly.pdbx_seq_one_letter_code
_entity_poly.pdbx_strand_id
1 'polypeptide(L)'
;MTRTRPTISSLALALSLGLALPALAQETAPEATPETPAEPAPAEGAAAPADASTADGLSLGTEIGEAPGVGDSYVKANFESWEQRCVKTQSGVDPCQLYMLMKDENGQAVAEFSVFNLPEGTEGPAVAGATFIAPLETLLGAGVTIQVDQNKPRAYPFTFCASIGCVARLGFTAEEVTMFKKGGNAVLTIIPVVAPDQKVGLTASLKGFTAGLDAVTEANKAADAAAAAAAAAAPAEAPAEAPAEAPAEN
;
A
#
# COMPACT_ATOMS: atom_id res chain seq x y z
N MET A 1 13.45 52.82 1.62
CA MET A 1 13.47 53.05 3.08
C MET A 1 13.51 51.70 3.76
N THR A 2 14.68 51.35 4.26
CA THR A 2 15.07 50.09 4.90
C THR A 2 14.64 50.12 6.38
N ARG A 3 13.89 49.13 6.85
CA ARG A 3 13.68 48.83 8.29
C ARG A 3 13.63 47.31 8.48
N THR A 4 14.76 46.66 8.77
CA THR A 4 15.28 46.26 10.10
C THR A 4 14.39 45.22 10.83
N ARG A 5 14.86 43.96 10.84
CA ARG A 5 14.37 42.83 11.66
C ARG A 5 14.82 42.98 13.12
N PRO A 6 14.09 42.42 14.11
CA PRO A 6 14.67 42.00 15.37
C PRO A 6 14.83 40.46 15.42
N THR A 7 16.05 40.03 15.69
CA THR A 7 16.43 38.79 16.36
C THR A 7 16.10 38.90 17.85
N ILE A 8 15.75 37.81 18.55
CA ILE A 8 16.00 37.62 20.00
C ILE A 8 15.78 36.16 20.46
N SER A 9 16.79 35.70 21.20
CA SER A 9 16.86 34.69 22.28
C SER A 9 16.41 33.24 22.09
N SER A 10 17.43 32.41 21.89
CA SER A 10 17.58 31.10 22.52
C SER A 10 17.44 31.17 24.05
N LEU A 11 16.61 30.29 24.62
CA LEU A 11 16.64 29.98 26.04
C LEU A 11 16.78 28.45 26.18
N ALA A 12 17.98 28.01 26.53
CA ALA A 12 18.25 26.68 27.02
C ALA A 12 17.89 26.62 28.51
N LEU A 13 17.11 25.64 28.93
CA LEU A 13 16.94 25.31 30.35
C LEU A 13 17.09 23.81 30.55
N ALA A 14 17.93 23.49 31.53
CA ALA A 14 18.50 22.19 31.81
C ALA A 14 17.78 21.48 32.98
N LEU A 15 17.89 20.15 32.96
CA LEU A 15 18.21 19.25 34.09
C LEU A 15 17.26 19.13 35.31
N SER A 16 16.67 17.94 35.47
CA SER A 16 16.29 17.30 36.76
C SER A 16 15.91 15.83 36.46
N LEU A 17 16.72 14.79 36.69
CA LEU A 17 17.18 14.14 37.93
C LEU A 17 16.07 13.55 38.84
N GLY A 18 15.79 12.25 38.64
CA GLY A 18 15.68 11.21 39.67
C GLY A 18 14.38 11.09 40.49
N LEU A 19 13.79 9.88 40.51
CA LEU A 19 13.22 9.23 41.71
C LEU A 19 12.83 7.78 41.37
N ALA A 20 13.51 6.83 42.01
CA ALA A 20 13.18 5.41 42.08
C ALA A 20 12.49 5.11 43.43
N LEU A 21 11.65 4.06 43.48
CA LEU A 21 11.20 3.22 44.62
C LEU A 21 9.81 2.57 44.27
N PRO A 22 9.35 1.50 44.94
CA PRO A 22 9.96 0.17 45.11
C PRO A 22 8.99 -1.01 44.83
N ALA A 23 9.56 -2.21 45.00
CA ALA A 23 8.98 -3.54 44.94
C ALA A 23 7.67 -3.77 45.73
N LEU A 24 6.79 -4.59 45.18
CA LEU A 24 5.75 -5.31 45.93
C LEU A 24 6.22 -6.75 46.18
N ALA A 25 6.39 -7.08 47.45
CA ALA A 25 6.45 -8.44 47.97
C ALA A 25 5.25 -8.63 48.91
N GLN A 26 4.41 -9.62 48.64
CA GLN A 26 3.54 -10.23 49.64
C GLN A 26 3.71 -11.75 49.57
N GLU A 27 3.71 -12.34 50.75
CA GLU A 27 4.32 -13.59 51.19
C GLU A 27 3.24 -14.36 51.97
N THR A 28 3.11 -15.68 51.70
CA THR A 28 2.56 -16.75 52.57
C THR A 28 1.03 -16.77 52.80
N ALA A 29 0.29 -17.89 52.70
CA ALA A 29 0.53 -19.22 53.30
C ALA A 29 -0.25 -20.40 52.61
N PRO A 30 0.06 -21.67 52.97
CA PRO A 30 -0.12 -22.89 52.16
C PRO A 30 -1.22 -23.87 52.65
N GLU A 31 -1.13 -25.14 52.19
CA GLU A 31 -1.89 -26.39 52.49
C GLU A 31 -3.10 -26.67 51.59
N ALA A 32 -3.32 -27.87 51.01
CA ALA A 32 -2.65 -29.17 51.10
C ALA A 32 -2.94 -30.04 49.85
N THR A 33 -1.95 -30.85 49.49
CA THR A 33 -1.96 -32.07 48.62
C THR A 33 -2.71 -33.20 49.38
N PRO A 34 -3.35 -34.24 48.79
CA PRO A 34 -2.79 -35.14 47.75
C PRO A 34 -3.85 -35.58 46.68
N GLU A 35 -3.60 -36.30 45.59
CA GLU A 35 -2.83 -37.52 45.34
C GLU A 35 -2.46 -37.66 43.83
N THR A 36 -1.35 -38.34 43.59
CA THR A 36 -0.84 -38.88 42.32
C THR A 36 -1.80 -39.88 41.67
N PRO A 37 -1.94 -39.87 40.33
CA PRO A 37 -1.47 -41.05 39.57
C PRO A 37 -0.63 -40.73 38.31
N ALA A 38 0.47 -41.46 38.21
CA ALA A 38 1.06 -42.11 37.03
C ALA A 38 1.18 -41.34 35.70
N GLU A 39 2.44 -41.08 35.38
CA GLU A 39 3.04 -40.77 34.08
C GLU A 39 2.69 -41.77 32.96
N PRO A 40 2.32 -41.29 31.77
CA PRO A 40 2.61 -41.98 30.52
C PRO A 40 3.81 -41.30 29.83
N ALA A 41 4.83 -42.09 29.51
CA ALA A 41 5.97 -41.70 28.69
C ALA A 41 5.52 -41.03 27.38
N PRO A 42 6.21 -39.98 26.88
CA PRO A 42 5.97 -39.50 25.53
C PRO A 42 6.48 -40.54 24.54
N ALA A 43 5.55 -41.05 23.73
CA ALA A 43 5.86 -41.81 22.54
C ALA A 43 6.68 -40.97 21.56
N GLU A 44 7.83 -41.51 21.20
CA GLU A 44 8.60 -41.22 20.00
C GLU A 44 7.68 -41.26 18.76
N GLY A 45 7.64 -40.19 17.96
CA GLY A 45 6.97 -40.23 16.66
C GLY A 45 6.21 -38.98 16.25
N ALA A 46 6.91 -37.86 16.05
CA ALA A 46 6.49 -36.83 15.10
C ALA A 46 7.76 -36.18 14.52
N ALA A 47 8.05 -36.49 13.26
CA ALA A 47 9.18 -35.92 12.54
C ALA A 47 8.97 -34.41 12.38
N ALA A 48 9.70 -33.61 13.16
CA ALA A 48 9.92 -32.20 12.88
C ALA A 48 10.86 -32.06 11.67
N PRO A 49 10.68 -31.05 10.80
CA PRO A 49 11.57 -30.83 9.66
C PRO A 49 13.00 -30.61 10.19
N ALA A 50 13.97 -31.26 9.53
CA ALA A 50 15.37 -31.21 9.93
C ALA A 50 15.90 -29.77 9.82
N ASP A 51 16.04 -29.11 10.98
CA ASP A 51 16.80 -27.88 11.13
C ASP A 51 18.28 -28.22 10.85
N ALA A 52 18.87 -27.63 9.81
CA ALA A 52 20.27 -27.82 9.45
C ALA A 52 21.17 -27.08 10.46
N SER A 53 21.25 -27.60 11.68
CA SER A 53 22.17 -27.13 12.71
C SER A 53 23.58 -27.66 12.44
N THR A 54 24.58 -26.77 12.48
CA THR A 54 25.99 -27.18 12.39
C THR A 54 26.47 -27.79 13.72
N ALA A 55 27.59 -28.51 13.68
CA ALA A 55 28.18 -29.18 14.85
C ALA A 55 28.44 -28.25 16.06
N ASP A 56 28.49 -26.94 15.83
CA ASP A 56 28.72 -25.92 16.85
C ASP A 56 27.42 -25.31 17.41
N GLY A 57 26.25 -25.86 17.06
CA GLY A 57 24.94 -25.39 17.56
C GLY A 57 24.51 -24.03 16.98
N LEU A 58 25.12 -23.59 15.89
CA LEU A 58 24.75 -22.38 15.17
C LEU A 58 23.72 -22.75 14.09
N SER A 59 22.53 -22.13 14.17
CA SER A 59 21.55 -22.17 13.10
C SER A 59 22.09 -21.39 11.91
N LEU A 60 22.16 -22.03 10.75
CA LEU A 60 22.52 -21.35 9.50
C LEU A 60 21.35 -20.60 8.88
N GLY A 61 20.19 -20.59 9.56
CA GLY A 61 18.93 -20.17 8.98
C GLY A 61 18.46 -21.13 7.89
N THR A 62 17.20 -20.99 7.51
CA THR A 62 16.67 -21.60 6.29
C THR A 62 16.64 -20.51 5.24
N GLU A 63 17.11 -20.79 4.03
CA GLU A 63 16.87 -19.91 2.89
C GLU A 63 15.35 -19.83 2.66
N ILE A 64 14.76 -18.69 3.04
CA ILE A 64 13.40 -18.35 2.66
C ILE A 64 13.51 -17.48 1.42
N GLY A 65 13.33 -18.11 0.26
CA GLY A 65 13.43 -17.48 -1.05
C GLY A 65 12.55 -18.20 -2.05
N GLU A 66 11.25 -18.27 -1.78
CA GLU A 66 10.29 -18.70 -2.79
C GLU A 66 10.21 -17.60 -3.85
N ALA A 67 10.30 -17.98 -5.14
CA ALA A 67 10.03 -17.03 -6.22
C ALA A 67 8.61 -16.45 -6.03
N PRO A 68 8.36 -15.19 -6.42
CA PRO A 68 7.05 -14.55 -6.23
C PRO A 68 5.91 -15.48 -6.67
N GLY A 69 5.06 -15.85 -5.71
CA GLY A 69 3.91 -16.70 -5.92
C GLY A 69 2.79 -15.96 -6.63
N VAL A 70 1.77 -16.68 -7.09
CA VAL A 70 0.57 -16.06 -7.66
C VAL A 70 -0.03 -15.07 -6.66
N GLY A 71 -0.30 -13.84 -7.11
CA GLY A 71 -0.78 -12.74 -6.29
C GLY A 71 0.31 -11.82 -5.75
N ASP A 72 1.58 -12.24 -5.78
CA ASP A 72 2.68 -11.40 -5.32
C ASP A 72 3.00 -10.29 -6.32
N SER A 73 3.27 -9.10 -5.78
CA SER A 73 3.76 -7.96 -6.56
C SER A 73 5.28 -7.99 -6.68
N TYR A 74 5.82 -7.62 -7.84
CA TYR A 74 7.25 -7.51 -8.07
C TYR A 74 7.58 -6.32 -8.98
N VAL A 75 8.79 -5.76 -8.84
CA VAL A 75 9.31 -4.72 -9.74
C VAL A 75 9.87 -5.38 -10.98
N LYS A 76 9.26 -5.12 -12.14
CA LYS A 76 9.69 -5.65 -13.44
C LYS A 76 10.76 -4.78 -14.09
N ALA A 77 10.63 -3.46 -13.99
CA ALA A 77 11.55 -2.50 -14.57
C ALA A 77 11.51 -1.16 -13.81
N ASN A 78 12.56 -0.37 -13.96
CA ASN A 78 12.67 0.98 -13.41
C ASN A 78 12.78 2.00 -14.54
N PHE A 79 12.10 3.13 -14.39
CA PHE A 79 12.03 4.24 -15.33
C PHE A 79 12.27 5.55 -14.59
N GLU A 80 13.53 5.88 -14.36
CA GLU A 80 13.93 7.10 -13.63
C GLU A 80 13.28 7.17 -12.24
N SER A 81 12.21 7.96 -12.10
CA SER A 81 11.48 8.14 -10.85
C SER A 81 10.33 7.14 -10.64
N TRP A 82 10.08 6.26 -11.61
CA TRP A 82 8.94 5.35 -11.61
C TRP A 82 9.36 3.89 -11.67
N GLU A 83 8.55 3.03 -11.08
CA GLU A 83 8.72 1.58 -11.13
C GLU A 83 7.57 0.96 -11.92
N GLN A 84 7.86 0.05 -12.85
CA GLN A 84 6.84 -0.85 -13.38
C GLN A 84 6.71 -2.01 -12.40
N ARG A 85 5.58 -2.05 -11.68
CA ARG A 85 5.24 -3.13 -10.75
C ARG A 85 4.18 -4.02 -11.36
N CYS A 86 4.38 -5.33 -11.33
CA CYS A 86 3.45 -6.30 -11.88
C CYS A 86 3.02 -7.29 -10.80
N VAL A 87 1.86 -7.91 -11.00
CA VAL A 87 1.32 -8.94 -10.09
C VAL A 87 1.36 -10.28 -10.78
N LYS A 88 1.93 -11.29 -10.11
CA LYS A 88 2.01 -12.65 -10.64
C LYS A 88 0.63 -13.26 -10.84
N THR A 89 0.37 -13.78 -12.03
CA THR A 89 -0.90 -14.47 -12.34
C THR A 89 -0.69 -15.94 -12.65
N GLN A 90 -1.77 -16.72 -12.56
CA GLN A 90 -1.75 -18.14 -12.93
C GLN A 90 -1.48 -18.36 -14.43
N SER A 91 -1.82 -17.39 -15.28
CA SER A 91 -1.58 -17.47 -16.72
C SER A 91 -0.11 -17.20 -17.09
N GLY A 92 0.70 -16.70 -16.15
CA GLY A 92 2.06 -16.20 -16.41
C GLY A 92 2.09 -14.89 -17.20
N VAL A 93 0.92 -14.30 -17.49
CA VAL A 93 0.78 -13.00 -18.13
C VAL A 93 0.37 -12.00 -17.06
N ASP A 94 1.37 -11.29 -16.55
CA ASP A 94 1.24 -10.46 -15.36
C ASP A 94 0.79 -9.03 -15.73
N PRO A 95 -0.36 -8.53 -15.22
CA PRO A 95 -0.73 -7.14 -15.36
C PRO A 95 0.22 -6.27 -14.51
N CYS A 96 0.45 -5.06 -14.99
CA CYS A 96 1.36 -4.11 -14.41
C CYS A 96 0.69 -2.75 -14.17
N GLN A 97 1.29 -1.99 -13.26
CA GLN A 97 1.01 -0.59 -13.00
C GLN A 97 2.33 0.18 -12.93
N LEU A 98 2.28 1.44 -13.30
CA LEU A 98 3.37 2.38 -13.12
C LEU A 98 3.26 2.96 -11.72
N TYR A 99 4.30 2.86 -10.90
CA TYR A 99 4.25 3.12 -9.48
C TYR A 99 5.28 4.17 -9.06
N MET A 100 4.90 5.01 -8.10
CA MET A 100 5.79 5.89 -7.36
C MET A 100 5.44 5.91 -5.87
N LEU A 101 6.46 5.76 -5.03
CA LEU A 101 6.38 6.10 -3.62
C LEU A 101 6.70 7.60 -3.45
N MET A 102 5.70 8.38 -3.09
CA MET A 102 5.82 9.82 -2.90
C MET A 102 6.40 10.15 -1.53
N LYS A 103 7.35 11.08 -1.52
CA LYS A 103 8.04 11.54 -0.31
C LYS A 103 7.75 13.01 -0.02
N ASP A 104 7.79 13.38 1.26
CA ASP A 104 7.77 14.78 1.68
C ASP A 104 9.14 15.46 1.50
N GLU A 105 9.23 16.73 1.88
CA GLU A 105 10.46 17.53 1.84
C GLU A 105 11.58 16.97 2.74
N ASN A 106 11.24 16.13 3.72
CA ASN A 106 12.17 15.46 4.62
C ASN A 106 12.60 14.08 4.11
N GLY A 107 12.10 13.65 2.94
CA GLY A 107 12.37 12.34 2.34
C GLY A 107 11.58 11.18 2.95
N GLN A 108 10.58 11.45 3.79
CA GLN A 108 9.72 10.45 4.41
C GLN A 108 8.66 10.00 3.41
N ALA A 109 8.38 8.70 3.37
CA ALA A 109 7.28 8.17 2.57
C ALA A 109 5.94 8.66 3.11
N VAL A 110 5.13 9.28 2.25
CA VAL A 110 3.83 9.85 2.64
C VAL A 110 2.69 9.22 1.85
N ALA A 111 2.84 9.01 0.56
CA ALA A 111 1.74 8.53 -0.26
C ALA A 111 2.23 7.60 -1.37
N GLU A 112 1.31 6.81 -1.92
CA GLU A 112 1.58 5.96 -3.08
C GLU A 112 0.74 6.44 -4.25
N PHE A 113 1.34 6.50 -5.43
CA PHE A 113 0.65 6.85 -6.66
C PHE A 113 0.94 5.79 -7.71
N SER A 114 -0.12 5.13 -8.20
CA SER A 114 -0.03 4.15 -9.27
C SER A 114 -0.94 4.49 -10.44
N VAL A 115 -0.47 4.25 -11.66
CA VAL A 115 -1.16 4.57 -12.91
C VAL A 115 -1.14 3.34 -13.83
N PHE A 116 -2.24 3.07 -14.51
CA PHE A 116 -2.38 1.96 -15.44
C PHE A 116 -3.24 2.38 -16.64
N ASN A 117 -3.01 1.81 -17.82
CA ASN A 117 -3.91 1.98 -18.96
C ASN A 117 -5.23 1.25 -18.68
N LEU A 118 -6.33 1.78 -19.21
CA LEU A 118 -7.58 1.03 -19.25
C LEU A 118 -7.58 0.10 -20.48
N PRO A 119 -8.28 -1.05 -20.42
CA PRO A 119 -8.45 -1.92 -21.57
C PRO A 119 -9.06 -1.17 -22.77
N GLU A 120 -8.67 -1.53 -23.99
CA GLU A 120 -9.25 -0.97 -25.20
C GLU A 120 -10.77 -1.18 -25.23
N GLY A 121 -11.52 -0.15 -25.61
CA GLY A 121 -12.99 -0.21 -25.64
C GLY A 121 -13.68 -0.01 -24.28
N THR A 122 -12.94 0.29 -23.21
CA THR A 122 -13.54 0.71 -21.93
C THR A 122 -14.45 1.92 -22.15
N GLU A 123 -15.67 1.87 -21.61
CA GLU A 123 -16.64 2.95 -21.74
C GLU A 123 -16.21 4.19 -20.94
N GLY A 124 -16.47 5.37 -21.51
CA GLY A 124 -16.25 6.65 -20.85
C GLY A 124 -15.04 7.43 -21.37
N PRO A 125 -14.76 8.61 -20.80
CA PRO A 125 -13.76 9.54 -21.33
C PRO A 125 -12.32 9.22 -20.88
N ALA A 126 -12.14 8.29 -19.94
CA ALA A 126 -10.85 7.95 -19.39
C ALA A 126 -10.14 6.91 -20.26
N VAL A 127 -8.83 7.09 -20.48
CA VAL A 127 -7.97 6.11 -21.17
C VAL A 127 -6.93 5.50 -20.23
N ALA A 128 -6.75 6.09 -19.05
CA ALA A 128 -5.90 5.58 -17.99
C ALA A 128 -6.61 5.73 -16.64
N GLY A 129 -6.41 4.75 -15.77
CA GLY A 129 -6.81 4.77 -14.38
C GLY A 129 -5.61 5.04 -13.48
N ALA A 130 -5.87 5.51 -12.27
CA ALA A 130 -4.85 5.60 -11.24
C ALA A 130 -5.42 5.41 -9.84
N THR A 131 -4.56 4.95 -8.94
CA THR A 131 -4.84 4.87 -7.51
C THR A 131 -3.87 5.78 -6.78
N PHE A 132 -4.42 6.65 -5.93
CA PHE A 132 -3.65 7.44 -4.99
C PHE A 132 -4.02 7.04 -3.57
N ILE A 133 -3.02 6.64 -2.78
CA ILE A 133 -3.18 6.23 -1.39
C ILE A 133 -2.49 7.28 -0.52
N ALA A 134 -3.29 8.07 0.17
CA ALA A 134 -2.84 9.06 1.14
C ALA A 134 -2.76 8.46 2.56
N PRO A 135 -2.03 9.08 3.50
CA PRO A 135 -2.06 8.69 4.90
C PRO A 135 -3.47 8.66 5.49
N LEU A 136 -3.62 7.90 6.56
CA LEU A 136 -4.73 8.08 7.49
C LEU A 136 -4.74 9.53 8.00
N GLU A 137 -5.89 9.98 8.51
CA GLU A 137 -6.10 11.37 8.92
C GLU A 137 -6.06 12.39 7.77
N THR A 138 -6.29 11.95 6.53
CA THR A 138 -6.58 12.85 5.40
C THR A 138 -8.04 13.30 5.43
N LEU A 139 -8.31 14.57 5.09
CA LEU A 139 -9.67 15.14 5.01
C LEU A 139 -10.36 14.71 3.70
N LEU A 140 -11.20 13.67 3.77
CA LEU A 140 -11.83 13.05 2.59
C LEU A 140 -12.64 14.05 1.75
N GLY A 141 -13.41 14.94 2.40
CA GLY A 141 -14.30 15.89 1.72
C GLY A 141 -13.57 16.92 0.84
N ALA A 142 -12.28 17.14 1.07
CA ALA A 142 -11.45 18.01 0.24
C ALA A 142 -10.95 17.31 -1.04
N GLY A 143 -10.91 15.97 -1.04
CA GLY A 143 -10.27 15.19 -2.09
C GLY A 143 -8.76 15.39 -2.18
N VAL A 144 -8.14 14.77 -3.19
CA VAL A 144 -6.77 15.07 -3.60
C VAL A 144 -6.81 16.01 -4.81
N THR A 145 -5.99 17.04 -4.81
CA THR A 145 -5.82 17.92 -5.97
C THR A 145 -4.54 17.56 -6.71
N ILE A 146 -4.59 17.42 -8.03
CA ILE A 146 -3.41 17.18 -8.88
C ILE A 146 -3.22 18.35 -9.83
N GLN A 147 -1.99 18.84 -9.90
CA GLN A 147 -1.55 19.86 -10.85
C GLN A 147 -0.31 19.39 -11.59
N VAL A 148 -0.36 19.30 -12.92
CA VAL A 148 0.82 19.05 -13.76
C VAL A 148 1.42 20.38 -14.19
N ASP A 149 2.65 20.64 -13.77
CA ASP A 149 3.36 21.92 -13.96
C ASP A 149 2.49 23.14 -13.62
N GLN A 150 2.23 24.02 -14.60
CA GLN A 150 1.41 25.22 -14.45
C GLN A 150 -0.02 25.06 -15.00
N ASN A 151 -0.43 23.82 -15.33
CA ASN A 151 -1.78 23.56 -15.83
C ASN A 151 -2.83 23.78 -14.73
N LYS A 152 -4.10 23.82 -15.14
CA LYS A 152 -5.21 23.98 -14.19
C LYS A 152 -5.28 22.75 -13.26
N PRO A 153 -5.33 22.94 -11.94
CA PRO A 153 -5.46 21.83 -11.00
C PRO A 153 -6.83 21.15 -11.13
N ARG A 154 -6.86 19.84 -10.85
CA ARG A 154 -8.08 19.03 -10.80
C ARG A 154 -8.20 18.33 -9.46
N ALA A 155 -9.41 18.29 -8.92
CA ALA A 155 -9.70 17.59 -7.66
C ALA A 155 -10.35 16.24 -7.94
N TYR A 156 -9.94 15.22 -7.17
CA TYR A 156 -10.46 13.86 -7.22
C TYR A 156 -10.92 13.45 -5.82
N PRO A 157 -12.14 12.93 -5.67
CA PRO A 157 -12.64 12.52 -4.36
C PRO A 157 -11.90 11.28 -3.86
N PHE A 158 -11.67 11.22 -2.55
CA PHE A 158 -11.39 9.95 -1.88
C PHE A 158 -12.65 9.09 -1.88
N THR A 159 -12.48 7.79 -2.11
CA THR A 159 -13.57 6.83 -2.25
C THR A 159 -13.82 6.05 -0.96
N PHE A 160 -12.75 5.68 -0.25
CA PHE A 160 -12.80 5.00 1.04
C PHE A 160 -11.45 5.13 1.75
N CYS A 161 -11.37 4.73 3.01
CA CYS A 161 -10.10 4.48 3.69
C CYS A 161 -10.09 3.05 4.22
N ALA A 162 -8.89 2.48 4.24
CA ALA A 162 -8.59 1.18 4.83
C ALA A 162 -7.30 1.30 5.66
N SER A 163 -6.83 0.20 6.25
CA SER A 163 -5.59 0.19 7.05
C SER A 163 -4.37 0.69 6.27
N ILE A 164 -4.36 0.52 4.95
CA ILE A 164 -3.29 0.97 4.07
C ILE A 164 -3.32 2.49 3.79
N GLY A 165 -4.41 3.18 4.12
CA GLY A 165 -4.58 4.61 3.85
C GLY A 165 -5.91 4.97 3.21
N CYS A 166 -6.04 6.24 2.83
CA CYS A 166 -7.22 6.79 2.17
C CYS A 166 -7.04 6.78 0.66
N VAL A 167 -7.97 6.14 -0.05
CA VAL A 167 -7.84 5.76 -1.45
C VAL A 167 -8.69 6.64 -2.34
N ALA A 168 -8.05 7.35 -3.28
CA ALA A 168 -8.70 7.98 -4.42
C ALA A 168 -8.50 7.12 -5.67
N ARG A 169 -9.58 6.94 -6.44
CA ARG A 169 -9.57 6.31 -7.75
C ARG A 169 -9.74 7.38 -8.81
N LEU A 170 -8.77 7.51 -9.70
CA LEU A 170 -8.69 8.60 -10.66
C LEU A 170 -8.86 8.03 -12.08
N GLY A 171 -9.51 8.83 -12.93
CA GLY A 171 -9.56 8.60 -14.37
C GLY A 171 -8.93 9.79 -15.10
N PHE A 172 -8.08 9.49 -16.08
CA PHE A 172 -7.42 10.48 -16.91
C PHE A 172 -7.85 10.35 -18.37
N THR A 173 -8.21 11.47 -19.00
CA THR A 173 -8.46 11.52 -20.44
C THR A 173 -7.16 11.40 -21.23
N ALA A 174 -7.25 11.17 -22.54
CA ALA A 174 -6.06 11.12 -23.41
C ALA A 174 -5.26 12.44 -23.39
N GLU A 175 -5.95 13.57 -23.27
CA GLU A 175 -5.34 14.89 -23.17
C GLU A 175 -4.54 15.02 -21.87
N GLU A 176 -5.10 14.54 -20.76
CA GLU A 176 -4.45 14.57 -19.45
C GLU A 176 -3.24 13.66 -19.40
N VAL A 177 -3.35 12.43 -19.90
CA VAL A 177 -2.20 11.54 -20.05
C VAL A 177 -1.12 12.20 -20.90
N THR A 178 -1.49 12.92 -21.96
CA THR A 178 -0.55 13.69 -22.78
C THR A 178 0.11 14.82 -21.98
N MET A 179 -0.61 15.49 -21.07
CA MET A 179 -0.03 16.49 -20.16
C MET A 179 0.99 15.83 -19.22
N PHE A 180 0.69 14.68 -18.62
CA PHE A 180 1.66 13.94 -17.80
C PHE A 180 2.90 13.53 -18.61
N LYS A 181 2.73 13.03 -19.84
CA LYS A 181 3.83 12.63 -20.72
C LYS A 181 4.75 13.79 -21.12
N LYS A 182 4.22 15.00 -21.23
CA LYS A 182 4.96 16.22 -21.60
C LYS A 182 5.48 17.00 -20.39
N GLY A 183 4.91 16.76 -19.21
CA GLY A 183 5.15 17.56 -18.03
C GLY A 183 6.49 17.28 -17.37
N GLY A 184 6.94 18.23 -16.55
CA GLY A 184 8.13 18.08 -15.72
C GLY A 184 7.81 17.45 -14.37
N ASN A 185 6.81 17.99 -13.68
CA ASN A 185 6.37 17.53 -12.36
C ASN A 185 4.85 17.57 -12.22
N ALA A 186 4.33 16.71 -11.36
CA ALA A 186 2.96 16.78 -10.85
C ALA A 186 3.00 17.07 -9.35
N VAL A 187 2.21 18.04 -8.88
CA VAL A 187 2.02 18.31 -7.46
C VAL A 187 0.67 17.74 -7.03
N LEU A 188 0.70 16.77 -6.12
CA LEU A 188 -0.48 16.18 -5.50
C LEU A 188 -0.66 16.80 -4.12
N THR A 189 -1.80 17.43 -3.89
CA THR A 189 -2.10 18.16 -2.64
C THR A 189 -3.19 17.46 -1.84
N ILE A 190 -2.90 17.19 -0.57
CA ILE A 190 -3.86 16.67 0.42
C ILE A 190 -4.04 17.66 1.57
N ILE A 191 -5.13 17.52 2.30
CA ILE A 191 -5.44 18.33 3.49
C ILE A 191 -5.54 17.38 4.69
N PRO A 192 -4.75 17.57 5.76
CA PRO A 192 -4.91 16.80 6.99
C PRO A 192 -6.22 17.15 7.71
N VAL A 193 -6.92 16.15 8.25
CA VAL A 193 -8.15 16.37 9.03
C VAL A 193 -7.87 17.09 10.35
N VAL A 194 -6.68 16.89 10.92
CA VAL A 194 -6.23 17.54 12.17
C VAL A 194 -5.85 19.01 11.98
N ALA A 195 -5.60 19.42 10.73
CA ALA A 195 -5.18 20.77 10.36
C ALA A 195 -5.84 21.19 9.01
N PRO A 196 -7.17 21.42 9.00
CA PRO A 196 -7.95 21.59 7.77
C PRO A 196 -7.66 22.88 7.00
N ASP A 197 -6.91 23.81 7.61
CA ASP A 197 -6.40 25.04 7.00
C ASP A 197 -5.04 24.84 6.31
N GLN A 198 -4.37 23.70 6.54
CA GLN A 198 -3.05 23.40 6.00
C GLN A 198 -3.13 22.51 4.75
N LYS A 199 -2.16 22.71 3.84
CA LYS A 199 -2.02 21.91 2.61
C LYS A 199 -0.68 21.22 2.61
N VAL A 200 -0.68 19.92 2.31
CA VAL A 200 0.53 19.14 2.11
C VAL A 200 0.67 18.86 0.63
N GLY A 201 1.69 19.45 0.00
CA GLY A 201 2.02 19.25 -1.40
C GLY A 201 3.10 18.19 -1.56
N LEU A 202 2.81 17.15 -2.32
CA LEU A 202 3.72 16.07 -2.67
C LEU A 202 4.11 16.20 -4.14
N THR A 203 5.39 16.34 -4.42
CA THR A 203 5.88 16.51 -5.79
C THR A 203 6.28 15.16 -6.38
N ALA A 204 5.61 14.74 -7.45
CA ALA A 204 6.00 13.62 -8.31
C ALA A 204 6.82 14.14 -9.49
N SER A 205 8.02 13.61 -9.69
CA SER A 205 8.75 13.85 -10.95
C SER A 205 8.12 13.06 -12.09
N LEU A 206 7.91 13.69 -13.24
CA LEU A 206 7.36 13.03 -14.43
C LEU A 206 8.46 12.47 -15.36
N LYS A 207 9.73 12.58 -14.94
CA LYS A 207 10.83 11.90 -15.62
C LYS A 207 10.61 10.38 -15.60
N GLY A 208 10.63 9.77 -16.77
CA GLY A 208 10.37 8.34 -16.94
C GLY A 208 8.89 7.97 -17.07
N PHE A 209 7.95 8.90 -16.84
CA PHE A 209 6.50 8.61 -16.90
C PHE A 209 6.08 8.05 -18.26
N THR A 210 6.51 8.69 -19.35
CA THR A 210 6.15 8.25 -20.71
C THR A 210 6.62 6.83 -21.01
N ALA A 211 7.92 6.57 -20.82
CA ALA A 211 8.50 5.26 -21.07
C ALA A 211 7.88 4.18 -20.17
N GLY A 212 7.66 4.50 -18.90
CA GLY A 212 7.07 3.57 -17.94
C GLY A 212 5.61 3.27 -18.24
N LEU A 213 4.79 4.27 -18.57
CA LEU A 213 3.38 4.04 -18.92
C LEU A 213 3.25 3.28 -20.24
N ASP A 214 4.12 3.52 -21.21
CA ASP A 214 4.14 2.76 -22.46
C ASP A 214 4.50 1.28 -22.20
N ALA A 215 5.47 1.01 -21.33
CA ALA A 215 5.83 -0.35 -20.93
C ALA A 215 4.71 -1.07 -20.14
N VAL A 216 3.97 -0.33 -19.31
CA VAL A 216 2.78 -0.84 -18.62
C VAL A 216 1.67 -1.15 -19.61
N THR A 217 1.44 -0.27 -20.57
CA THR A 217 0.41 -0.45 -21.61
C THR A 217 0.68 -1.70 -22.44
N GLU A 218 1.93 -1.91 -22.85
CA GLU A 218 2.32 -3.12 -23.60
C GLU A 218 2.12 -4.39 -22.77
N ALA A 219 2.51 -4.39 -21.49
CA ALA A 219 2.30 -5.54 -20.61
C ALA A 219 0.81 -5.84 -20.40
N ASN A 220 -0.01 -4.81 -20.20
CA ASN A 220 -1.42 -4.96 -19.90
C ASN A 220 -2.23 -5.40 -21.10
N LYS A 221 -1.86 -5.01 -22.32
CA LYS A 221 -2.54 -5.51 -23.54
C LYS A 221 -2.58 -7.04 -23.59
N ALA A 222 -1.47 -7.69 -23.25
CA ALA A 222 -1.41 -9.15 -23.18
C ALA A 222 -2.22 -9.70 -21.98
N ALA A 223 -2.11 -9.04 -20.82
CA ALA A 223 -2.82 -9.47 -19.60
C ALA A 223 -4.35 -9.36 -19.73
N ASP A 224 -4.84 -8.29 -20.34
CA ASP A 224 -6.27 -8.05 -20.60
C ASP A 224 -6.84 -9.12 -21.53
N ALA A 225 -6.11 -9.47 -22.59
CA ALA A 225 -6.50 -10.55 -23.50
C ALA A 225 -6.53 -11.91 -22.78
N ALA A 226 -5.55 -12.19 -21.91
CA ALA A 226 -5.50 -13.41 -21.10
C ALA A 226 -6.66 -13.47 -20.09
N ALA A 227 -6.98 -12.35 -19.44
CA ALA A 227 -8.10 -12.24 -18.50
C ALA A 227 -9.45 -12.43 -19.20
N ALA A 228 -9.64 -11.82 -20.37
CA ALA A 228 -10.85 -11.99 -21.18
C ALA A 228 -11.03 -13.44 -21.64
N ALA A 229 -9.96 -14.10 -22.09
CA ALA A 229 -10.00 -15.52 -22.47
C ALA A 229 -10.32 -16.42 -21.28
N ALA A 230 -9.75 -16.16 -20.10
CA ALA A 230 -10.05 -16.90 -18.88
C ALA A 230 -11.51 -16.72 -18.43
N ALA A 231 -12.03 -15.49 -18.49
CA ALA A 231 -13.44 -15.21 -18.19
C ALA A 231 -14.41 -15.91 -19.16
N ALA A 232 -14.05 -16.01 -20.45
CA ALA A 232 -14.85 -16.75 -21.43
C ALA A 232 -14.77 -18.28 -21.27
N ALA A 233 -13.68 -18.79 -20.68
CA ALA A 233 -13.48 -20.22 -20.44
C ALA A 233 -14.02 -20.69 -19.08
N ALA A 234 -14.26 -19.77 -18.14
CA ALA A 234 -14.89 -20.10 -16.86
C ALA A 234 -16.33 -20.59 -17.13
N PRO A 235 -16.71 -21.78 -16.62
CA PRO A 235 -18.10 -22.21 -16.71
C PRO A 235 -18.96 -21.15 -16.02
N ALA A 236 -20.03 -20.70 -16.69
CA ALA A 236 -20.98 -19.75 -16.14
C ALA A 236 -21.39 -20.23 -14.74
N GLU A 237 -20.93 -19.52 -13.72
CA GLU A 237 -21.25 -19.83 -12.32
C GLU A 237 -22.78 -19.79 -12.23
N ALA A 238 -23.38 -20.96 -12.01
CA ALA A 238 -24.83 -21.07 -11.86
C ALA A 238 -25.24 -20.12 -10.73
N PRO A 239 -26.27 -19.28 -10.91
CA PRO A 239 -26.69 -18.39 -9.85
C PRO A 239 -26.98 -19.22 -8.60
N ALA A 240 -26.30 -18.87 -7.50
CA ALA A 240 -26.54 -19.47 -6.20
C ALA A 240 -28.06 -19.45 -5.94
N GLU A 241 -28.62 -20.65 -5.81
CA GLU A 241 -30.03 -20.90 -5.54
C GLU A 241 -30.42 -20.08 -4.29
N ALA A 242 -31.30 -19.09 -4.48
CA ALA A 242 -31.81 -18.29 -3.38
C ALA A 242 -32.48 -19.23 -2.37
N PRO A 243 -32.17 -19.14 -1.06
CA PRO A 243 -32.84 -19.98 -0.08
C PRO A 243 -34.34 -19.67 -0.09
N ALA A 244 -35.14 -20.73 -0.21
CA ALA A 244 -36.60 -20.67 -0.21
C ALA A 244 -37.11 -19.90 1.02
N GLU A 245 -37.93 -18.88 0.75
CA GLU A 245 -38.67 -18.12 1.75
C GLU A 245 -39.60 -19.07 2.52
N ALA A 246 -39.37 -19.22 3.83
CA ALA A 246 -40.24 -20.00 4.70
C ALA A 246 -41.61 -19.31 4.81
N PRO A 247 -42.74 -20.05 4.74
CA PRO A 247 -44.06 -19.44 4.87
C PRO A 247 -44.26 -18.90 6.29
N ALA A 248 -44.69 -17.65 6.39
CA ALA A 248 -45.11 -17.02 7.63
C ALA A 248 -46.39 -17.70 8.16
N GLU A 249 -46.32 -18.29 9.35
CA GLU A 249 -47.50 -18.67 10.13
C GLU A 249 -48.20 -17.41 10.65
N ASN A 250 -49.49 -17.27 10.34
CA ASN A 250 -50.46 -16.50 11.11
C ASN A 250 -51.84 -17.15 10.98
#